data_AF-A0A212CQV0-F1
#
_entry.id   AF-A0A212CQV0-F1
#
_cell.length_a   1.000
_cell.length_b   1.000
_cell.length_c   1.000
_cell.angle_alpha   90.00
_cell.angle_beta   90.00
_cell.angle_gamma   90.00
#
_symmetry.space_group_name_H-M   'P 1'
#
loop_
_entity.id
_entity.type
_entity.pdbx_description
1 polymer ?
#
loop_
_entity_poly.entity_id
_entity_poly.type
_entity_poly.pdbx_seq_one_letter_code
_entity_poly.pdbx_strand_id
1 'polypeptide(L)'
;MAVGNINELPENILLELFTHVPARQLLLRCRLVCSLWRDLIDLVTLWKRKCLREGFITEDWDQPVADWKVFYFLRSLRRNLLHNPCAEEGFEFWSLDVNGGDEWKVEDLSKDQRKEFPNDQVCSQARLWVQVPAVCSAPVVSTRTSGDLPARPSNDPAEERCQVSHTFSNYPPGVRYIWFQHGGVDTHYWAGWYGPRVTNSSITIGPPLP
;
A
#
# COMPACT_ATOMS: atom_id res chain seq x y z
N MET A 1 23.27 -42.50 16.84
CA MET A 1 22.10 -42.49 17.72
C MET A 1 20.91 -42.04 16.88
N ALA A 2 19.79 -42.76 16.92
CA ALA A 2 18.57 -42.33 16.23
C ALA A 2 17.91 -41.22 17.04
N VAL A 3 17.55 -40.11 16.39
CA VAL A 3 16.74 -39.05 17.00
C VAL A 3 15.32 -39.58 17.13
N GLY A 4 14.88 -39.86 18.36
CA GLY A 4 13.56 -40.46 18.64
C GLY A 4 12.46 -39.41 18.76
N ASN A 5 12.83 -38.14 18.92
CA ASN A 5 11.90 -37.03 19.09
C ASN A 5 12.42 -35.77 18.39
N ILE A 6 11.51 -35.01 17.76
CA ILE A 6 11.86 -33.74 17.11
C ILE A 6 12.51 -32.74 18.08
N ASN A 7 12.14 -32.76 19.36
CA ASN A 7 12.67 -31.86 20.39
C ASN A 7 14.11 -32.19 20.81
N GLU A 8 14.66 -33.33 20.38
CA GLU A 8 16.07 -33.68 20.57
C GLU A 8 16.97 -33.08 19.47
N LEU A 9 16.37 -32.50 18.42
CA LEU A 9 17.12 -31.79 17.40
C LEU A 9 17.76 -30.52 17.98
N PRO A 10 18.95 -30.12 17.50
CA PRO A 10 19.56 -28.86 17.87
C PRO A 10 18.60 -27.69 17.60
N GLU A 11 18.59 -26.68 18.47
CA GLU A 11 17.72 -25.50 18.36
C GLU A 11 17.81 -24.83 16.99
N ASN A 12 19.01 -24.80 16.39
CA ASN A 12 19.22 -24.21 15.07
C ASN A 12 18.42 -24.92 13.97
N ILE A 13 18.25 -26.24 14.08
CA ILE A 13 17.44 -27.03 13.15
C ILE A 13 15.95 -26.79 13.39
N LEU A 14 15.52 -26.72 14.65
CA LEU A 14 14.13 -26.36 14.98
C LEU A 14 13.75 -24.97 14.47
N LEU A 15 14.64 -23.99 14.64
CA LEU A 15 14.47 -22.65 14.09
C LEU A 15 14.32 -22.71 12.56
N GLU A 16 15.17 -23.48 11.88
CA GLU A 16 15.07 -23.66 10.43
C GLU A 16 13.74 -24.30 10.02
N LEU A 17 13.29 -25.36 10.70
CA LEU A 17 11.98 -25.97 10.44
C LEU A 17 10.85 -24.96 10.61
N PHE A 18 10.90 -24.11 11.65
CA PHE A 18 9.90 -23.08 11.87
C PHE A 18 9.94 -21.97 10.81
N THR A 19 11.07 -21.72 10.12
CA THR A 19 11.08 -20.73 9.03
C THR A 19 10.13 -21.12 7.88
N HIS A 20 9.93 -22.42 7.69
CA HIS A 20 9.04 -22.97 6.65
C HIS A 20 7.56 -23.02 7.05
N VAL A 21 7.23 -22.89 8.34
CA VAL A 21 5.84 -22.90 8.81
C VAL A 21 5.22 -21.51 8.61
N PRO A 22 3.96 -21.40 8.13
CA PRO A 22 3.26 -20.13 8.03
C PRO A 22 3.22 -19.39 9.38
N ALA A 23 3.54 -18.10 9.37
CA ALA A 23 3.70 -17.32 10.60
C ALA A 23 2.45 -17.30 11.50
N ARG A 24 1.25 -17.27 10.89
CA ARG A 24 -0.01 -17.35 11.65
C ARG A 24 -0.12 -18.67 12.42
N GLN A 25 0.30 -19.78 11.81
CA GLN A 25 0.27 -21.09 12.44
C GLN A 25 1.30 -21.23 13.55
N LEU A 26 2.48 -20.63 13.37
CA LEU A 26 3.49 -20.56 14.44
C LEU A 26 2.92 -19.93 15.70
N LEU A 27 2.31 -18.74 15.56
CA LEU A 27 1.81 -17.97 16.71
C LEU A 27 0.57 -18.59 17.37
N LEU A 28 -0.36 -19.14 16.58
CA LEU A 28 -1.65 -19.61 17.09
C LEU A 28 -1.64 -21.08 17.51
N ARG A 29 -0.77 -21.90 16.92
CA ARG A 29 -0.76 -23.37 17.14
C ARG A 29 0.57 -23.85 17.70
N CYS A 30 1.70 -23.55 17.04
CA CYS A 30 3.00 -24.11 17.42
C CYS A 30 3.50 -23.61 18.79
N ARG A 31 3.23 -22.33 19.14
CA ARG A 31 3.54 -21.77 20.48
C ARG A 31 2.83 -22.48 21.65
N LEU A 32 1.76 -23.22 21.36
CA LEU A 32 0.97 -23.95 22.37
C LEU A 32 1.43 -25.40 22.55
N VAL A 33 2.36 -25.90 21.71
CA VAL A 33 2.79 -27.30 21.73
C VAL A 33 3.58 -27.63 23.01
N CYS A 34 4.62 -26.86 23.31
CA CYS A 34 5.42 -26.99 24.53
C CYS A 34 6.21 -25.69 24.82
N SER A 35 6.89 -25.62 25.97
CA SER A 35 7.72 -24.45 26.33
C SER A 35 8.87 -24.23 25.35
N LEU A 36 9.60 -25.29 24.98
CA LEU A 36 10.70 -25.20 24.01
C LEU A 36 10.28 -24.51 22.71
N TRP A 37 9.14 -24.92 22.13
CA TRP A 37 8.62 -24.34 20.89
C TRP A 37 8.20 -22.88 21.08
N ARG A 38 7.57 -22.56 22.22
CA ARG A 38 7.20 -21.18 22.56
C ARG A 38 8.43 -20.28 22.63
N ASP A 39 9.47 -20.73 23.34
CA ASP A 39 10.69 -19.96 23.56
C ASP A 39 11.41 -19.73 22.22
N LEU A 40 11.54 -20.78 21.39
CA LEU A 40 12.12 -20.67 20.04
C LEU A 40 11.31 -19.78 19.10
N ILE A 41 9.97 -19.82 19.17
CA ILE A 41 9.11 -18.96 18.35
C ILE A 41 9.13 -17.51 18.83
N ASP A 42 9.39 -17.28 20.11
CA ASP A 42 9.47 -15.94 20.68
C ASP A 42 10.86 -15.28 20.48
N LEU A 43 11.86 -16.04 20.05
CA LEU A 43 13.17 -15.52 19.68
C LEU A 43 13.12 -14.62 18.43
N VAL A 44 13.83 -13.50 18.52
CA VAL A 44 14.06 -12.56 17.41
C VAL A 44 14.71 -13.24 16.20
N THR A 45 15.62 -14.20 16.44
CA THR A 45 16.38 -14.88 15.39
C THR A 45 15.48 -15.61 14.39
N LEU A 46 14.37 -16.22 14.84
CA LEU A 46 13.42 -16.89 13.96
C LEU A 46 12.81 -15.90 12.94
N TRP A 47 12.30 -14.78 13.44
CA TRP A 47 11.60 -13.79 12.61
C TRP A 47 12.56 -13.03 11.69
N LYS A 48 13.79 -12.76 12.13
CA LYS A 48 14.87 -12.24 11.26
C LYS A 48 15.17 -13.19 10.10
N ARG A 49 15.32 -14.49 10.37
CA ARG A 49 15.54 -15.51 9.32
C ARG A 49 14.39 -15.60 8.33
N LYS A 50 13.14 -15.56 8.83
CA LYS A 50 11.96 -15.51 7.96
C LYS A 50 11.96 -14.26 7.08
N CYS A 51 12.27 -13.09 7.64
CA CYS A 51 12.40 -11.85 6.87
C CYS A 51 13.50 -11.91 5.80
N LEU A 52 14.68 -12.48 6.12
CA LEU A 52 15.77 -12.67 5.16
C LEU A 52 15.36 -13.61 4.03
N ARG A 53 14.77 -14.76 4.37
CA ARG A 53 14.32 -15.78 3.41
C ARG A 53 13.27 -15.26 2.43
N GLU A 54 12.40 -14.38 2.89
CA GLU A 54 11.34 -13.76 2.06
C GLU A 54 11.78 -12.44 1.41
N GLY A 55 13.04 -12.01 1.60
CA GLY A 55 13.58 -10.80 0.99
C GLY A 55 13.04 -9.49 1.57
N PHE A 56 12.45 -9.52 2.78
CA PHE A 56 11.95 -8.31 3.44
C PHE A 56 13.06 -7.43 4.00
N ILE A 57 14.19 -8.03 4.35
CA ILE A 57 15.42 -7.40 4.83
C ILE A 57 16.63 -8.02 4.11
N THR A 58 17.75 -7.30 4.10
CA THR A 58 19.06 -7.77 3.63
C THR A 58 19.95 -8.17 4.82
N GLU A 59 21.10 -8.79 4.54
CA GLU A 59 22.08 -9.13 5.59
C GLU A 59 22.60 -7.87 6.32
N ASP A 60 22.70 -6.75 5.60
CA ASP A 60 23.17 -5.45 6.11
C ASP A 60 22.08 -4.64 6.83
N TRP A 61 20.99 -5.28 7.28
CA TRP A 61 19.91 -4.57 7.97
C TRP A 61 20.38 -4.01 9.33
N ASP A 62 20.44 -2.69 9.42
CA ASP A 62 20.97 -1.94 10.57
C ASP A 62 19.89 -1.22 11.40
N GLN A 63 18.66 -1.13 10.90
CA GLN A 63 17.59 -0.39 11.58
C GLN A 63 17.02 -1.16 12.78
N PRO A 64 16.78 -0.49 13.92
CA PRO A 64 16.16 -1.11 15.08
C PRO A 64 14.70 -1.47 14.79
N VAL A 65 14.28 -2.66 15.23
CA VAL A 65 12.91 -3.15 15.10
C VAL A 65 12.39 -3.51 16.48
N ALA A 66 11.33 -2.82 16.92
CA ALA A 66 10.74 -3.00 18.25
C ALA A 66 10.14 -4.40 18.45
N ASP A 67 9.36 -4.87 17.46
CA ASP A 67 8.80 -6.23 17.45
C ASP A 67 8.94 -6.85 16.05
N TRP A 68 9.80 -7.87 15.95
CA TRP A 68 10.06 -8.59 14.71
C TRP A 68 8.87 -9.39 14.18
N LYS A 69 7.95 -9.81 15.06
CA LYS A 69 6.71 -10.50 14.67
C LYS A 69 5.82 -9.53 13.93
N VAL A 70 5.57 -8.37 14.54
CA VAL A 70 4.75 -7.30 13.95
C VAL A 70 5.38 -6.83 12.65
N PHE A 71 6.69 -6.58 12.64
CA PHE A 71 7.42 -6.19 11.43
C PHE A 71 7.25 -7.21 10.29
N TYR A 72 7.44 -8.50 10.56
CA TYR A 72 7.24 -9.56 9.56
C TYR A 72 5.82 -9.55 8.98
N PHE A 73 4.79 -9.45 9.82
CA PHE A 73 3.40 -9.41 9.34
C PHE A 73 3.10 -8.16 8.51
N LEU A 74 3.60 -6.99 8.92
CA LEU A 74 3.39 -5.75 8.17
C LEU A 74 4.13 -5.75 6.83
N ARG A 75 5.31 -6.38 6.75
CA ARG A 75 6.05 -6.53 5.48
C ARG A 75 5.41 -7.58 4.56
N SER A 76 5.06 -8.75 5.09
CA SER A 76 4.41 -9.81 4.30
C SER A 76 3.05 -9.42 3.73
N LEU A 77 2.33 -8.50 4.40
CA LEU A 77 1.05 -7.98 3.93
C LEU A 77 1.16 -6.69 3.12
N ARG A 78 2.38 -6.16 2.93
CA ARG A 78 2.59 -4.88 2.24
C ARG A 78 2.27 -5.03 0.75
N ARG A 79 1.20 -4.37 0.32
CA ARG A 79 0.77 -4.24 -1.07
C ARG A 79 -0.07 -2.97 -1.21
N ASN A 80 -0.32 -2.54 -2.44
CA ASN A 80 -1.33 -1.53 -2.68
C ASN A 80 -2.70 -2.09 -2.29
N LEU A 81 -3.42 -1.37 -1.44
CA LEU A 81 -4.77 -1.70 -0.99
C LEU A 81 -5.84 -1.12 -1.92
N LEU A 82 -5.47 -0.16 -2.77
CA LEU A 82 -6.34 0.32 -3.83
C LEU A 82 -6.30 -0.65 -5.01
N HIS A 83 -7.48 -1.03 -5.47
CA HIS A 83 -7.67 -1.80 -6.69
C HIS A 83 -7.72 -0.86 -7.90
N ASN A 84 -7.32 -1.38 -9.06
CA ASN A 84 -7.30 -0.64 -10.33
C ASN A 84 -6.73 0.81 -10.21
N PRO A 85 -5.52 1.00 -9.64
CA PRO A 85 -4.99 2.34 -9.35
C PRO A 85 -4.58 3.14 -10.60
N CYS A 86 -4.45 2.45 -11.75
CA CYS A 86 -4.01 3.03 -13.02
C CYS A 86 -5.09 2.98 -14.11
N ALA A 87 -6.32 2.57 -13.80
CA ALA A 87 -7.43 2.46 -14.77
C ALA A 87 -7.23 1.42 -15.90
N GLU A 88 -6.41 0.37 -15.68
CA GLU A 88 -6.26 -0.76 -16.62
C GLU A 88 -7.58 -1.54 -16.81
N GLU A 89 -8.44 -1.52 -15.79
CA GLU A 89 -9.77 -2.14 -15.80
C GLU A 89 -10.87 -1.09 -15.91
N GLY A 90 -10.59 0.04 -16.57
CA GLY A 90 -11.55 1.14 -16.69
C GLY A 90 -11.83 1.78 -15.32
N PHE A 91 -13.12 1.85 -14.95
CA PHE A 91 -13.59 2.36 -13.65
C PHE A 91 -13.97 1.26 -12.65
N GLU A 92 -13.68 -0.01 -12.95
CA GLU A 92 -13.88 -1.08 -11.98
C GLU A 92 -13.16 -0.77 -10.66
N PHE A 93 -13.80 -1.12 -9.55
CA PHE A 93 -13.38 -0.82 -8.17
C PHE A 93 -13.42 0.66 -7.74
N TRP A 94 -13.84 1.58 -8.61
CA TRP A 94 -14.02 3.00 -8.29
C TRP A 94 -15.49 3.40 -8.32
N SER A 95 -15.90 4.20 -7.33
CA SER A 95 -17.22 4.84 -7.32
C SER A 95 -17.09 6.26 -7.85
N LEU A 96 -17.82 6.57 -8.93
CA LEU A 96 -17.86 7.90 -9.50
C LEU A 96 -18.87 8.77 -8.73
N ASP A 97 -18.44 9.34 -7.62
CA ASP A 97 -19.30 10.17 -6.75
C ASP A 97 -19.87 11.38 -7.52
N VAL A 98 -19.07 11.96 -8.41
CA VAL A 98 -19.50 13.00 -9.35
C VAL A 98 -18.91 12.70 -10.74
N ASN A 99 -19.78 12.63 -11.74
CA ASN A 99 -19.44 12.35 -13.13
C ASN A 99 -20.11 13.39 -14.06
N GLY A 100 -19.68 14.66 -13.95
CA GLY A 100 -20.29 15.77 -14.69
C GLY A 100 -19.65 15.98 -16.08
N GLY A 101 -20.15 16.97 -16.84
CA GLY A 101 -19.55 17.35 -18.13
C GLY A 101 -19.48 16.19 -19.14
N ASP A 102 -18.32 16.01 -19.77
CA ASP A 102 -18.01 14.92 -20.72
C ASP A 102 -17.62 13.59 -20.04
N GLU A 103 -17.95 13.46 -18.75
CA GLU A 103 -17.67 12.31 -17.88
C GLU A 103 -16.18 12.01 -17.67
N TRP A 104 -15.90 11.09 -16.74
CA TRP A 104 -14.59 10.49 -16.59
C TRP A 104 -14.23 9.69 -17.85
N LYS A 105 -12.98 9.83 -18.28
CA LYS A 105 -12.43 9.08 -19.40
C LYS A 105 -11.09 8.46 -19.05
N VAL A 106 -10.91 7.21 -19.44
CA VAL A 106 -9.61 6.52 -19.36
C VAL A 106 -8.83 6.77 -20.64
N GLU A 107 -7.54 7.03 -20.50
CA GLU A 107 -6.63 7.25 -21.62
C GLU A 107 -5.31 6.52 -21.42
N ASP A 108 -4.75 6.02 -22.53
CA ASP A 108 -3.44 5.40 -22.56
C ASP A 108 -2.31 6.42 -22.37
N LEU A 109 -1.28 6.04 -21.64
CA LEU A 109 -0.05 6.82 -21.53
C LEU A 109 0.87 6.59 -22.73
N SER A 110 1.41 7.68 -23.28
CA SER A 110 2.45 7.60 -24.30
C SER A 110 3.76 7.04 -23.72
N LYS A 111 4.64 6.51 -24.58
CA LYS A 111 5.92 5.92 -24.14
C LYS A 111 6.82 6.90 -23.38
N ASP A 112 6.75 8.20 -23.70
CA ASP A 112 7.56 9.21 -23.02
C ASP A 112 6.99 9.56 -21.64
N GLN A 113 5.67 9.60 -21.50
CA GLN A 113 5.00 9.81 -20.22
C GLN A 113 5.20 8.65 -19.23
N ARG A 114 5.36 7.42 -19.72
CA ARG A 114 5.63 6.25 -18.86
C ARG A 114 6.99 6.34 -18.17
N LYS A 115 7.99 6.98 -18.79
CA LYS A 115 9.34 7.14 -18.24
C LYS A 115 9.40 8.06 -17.02
N GLU A 116 8.36 8.87 -16.81
CA GLU A 116 8.23 9.76 -15.64
C GLU A 116 7.85 8.99 -14.38
N PHE A 117 7.39 7.74 -14.51
CA PHE A 117 7.10 6.89 -13.38
C PHE A 117 8.30 6.01 -13.03
N PRO A 118 8.68 5.93 -11.74
CA PRO A 118 9.68 4.96 -11.28
C PRO A 118 9.25 3.50 -11.43
N ASN A 119 7.99 3.24 -11.84
CA ASN A 119 7.40 1.93 -11.98
C ASN A 119 6.87 1.74 -13.41
N ASP A 120 7.45 0.78 -14.13
CA ASP A 120 7.12 0.47 -15.53
C ASP A 120 5.70 -0.10 -15.72
N GLN A 121 5.00 -0.42 -14.63
CA GLN A 121 3.63 -0.97 -14.66
C GLN A 121 2.52 0.08 -14.81
N VAL A 122 2.85 1.38 -14.87
CA VAL A 122 1.86 2.43 -15.07
C VAL A 122 1.64 2.62 -16.57
N CYS A 123 0.57 2.05 -17.12
CA CYS A 123 0.27 2.08 -18.56
C CYS A 123 -0.87 3.03 -18.94
N SER A 124 -1.79 3.29 -18.01
CA SER A 124 -3.01 4.08 -18.26
C SER A 124 -3.21 5.18 -17.19
N GLN A 125 -4.05 6.16 -17.50
CA GLN A 125 -4.46 7.21 -16.56
C GLN A 125 -5.94 7.56 -16.73
N ALA A 126 -6.60 7.95 -15.63
CA ALA A 126 -7.95 8.48 -15.66
C ALA A 126 -7.92 10.01 -15.75
N ARG A 127 -8.80 10.56 -16.58
CA ARG A 127 -8.97 11.99 -16.84
C ARG A 127 -10.41 12.39 -16.51
N LEU A 128 -10.59 13.55 -15.86
CA LEU A 128 -11.88 13.97 -15.32
C LEU A 128 -12.45 15.25 -15.95
N TRP A 129 -13.79 15.30 -16.08
CA TRP A 129 -14.62 16.51 -16.07
C TRP A 129 -15.66 16.51 -14.97
N VAL A 130 -15.74 17.56 -14.15
CA VAL A 130 -16.74 17.66 -13.09
C VAL A 130 -17.25 19.09 -12.93
N GLN A 131 -18.57 19.20 -12.83
CA GLN A 131 -19.29 20.30 -12.20
C GLN A 131 -20.09 19.71 -11.01
N VAL A 132 -19.81 20.13 -9.77
CA VAL A 132 -20.52 19.67 -8.56
C VAL A 132 -21.35 20.81 -7.94
N PRO A 133 -22.63 20.59 -7.56
CA PRO A 133 -23.27 21.37 -6.51
C PRO A 133 -22.92 20.80 -5.14
N ALA A 134 -22.54 21.68 -4.21
CA ALA A 134 -22.15 21.33 -2.85
C ALA A 134 -23.18 20.44 -2.12
N VAL A 135 -22.71 19.51 -1.28
CA VAL A 135 -23.03 19.38 0.17
C VAL A 135 -22.56 18.02 0.77
N CYS A 136 -21.81 18.13 1.89
CA CYS A 136 -21.72 17.35 3.16
C CYS A 136 -21.69 15.81 3.20
N SER A 137 -21.27 15.11 4.27
CA SER A 137 -20.39 15.28 5.46
C SER A 137 -20.46 13.93 6.21
N ALA A 138 -19.34 13.35 6.65
CA ALA A 138 -19.31 12.26 7.62
C ALA A 138 -18.04 12.36 8.51
N PRO A 139 -18.05 11.86 9.76
CA PRO A 139 -16.92 11.99 10.67
C PRO A 139 -15.83 11.00 10.26
N VAL A 140 -14.87 11.49 9.50
CA VAL A 140 -13.69 10.74 9.04
C VAL A 140 -12.49 11.33 9.76
N VAL A 141 -11.48 10.53 10.11
CA VAL A 141 -10.12 11.05 10.28
C VAL A 141 -9.68 11.51 8.90
N SER A 142 -10.16 12.69 8.49
CA SER A 142 -9.94 13.26 7.18
C SER A 142 -8.86 14.31 7.28
N THR A 143 -7.74 14.07 6.62
CA THR A 143 -6.91 15.18 6.15
C THR A 143 -7.42 15.52 4.76
N ARG A 144 -8.19 16.61 4.66
CA ARG A 144 -8.43 17.25 3.37
C ARG A 144 -7.16 18.01 3.04
N THR A 145 -6.32 17.49 2.16
CA THR A 145 -5.25 18.29 1.54
C THR A 145 -5.92 19.24 0.56
N SER A 146 -6.66 20.23 1.09
CA SER A 146 -7.26 21.31 0.32
C SER A 146 -6.18 22.35 0.08
N GLY A 147 -5.16 21.98 -0.69
CA GLY A 147 -4.35 22.96 -1.40
C GLY A 147 -4.94 23.01 -2.79
N ASP A 148 -5.49 24.14 -3.19
CA ASP A 148 -5.83 24.40 -4.59
C ASP A 148 -4.52 24.31 -5.39
N LEU A 149 -4.21 23.12 -5.90
CA LEU A 149 -3.10 22.95 -6.84
C LEU A 149 -3.64 23.40 -8.19
N PRO A 150 -3.12 24.51 -8.76
CA PRO A 150 -3.59 24.97 -10.06
C PRO A 150 -3.19 23.95 -11.12
N ALA A 151 -4.15 23.18 -11.62
CA ALA A 151 -3.99 22.45 -12.88
C ALA A 151 -4.08 23.49 -14.00
N ARG A 152 -2.98 23.72 -14.74
CA ARG A 152 -3.04 24.63 -15.89
C ARG A 152 -3.68 23.87 -17.05
N PRO A 153 -4.62 24.47 -17.78
CA PRO A 153 -5.16 23.81 -18.96
C PRO A 153 -4.16 23.98 -20.11
N SER A 154 -3.34 22.97 -20.39
CA SER A 154 -2.53 22.96 -21.61
C SER A 154 -2.34 21.55 -22.18
N ASN A 155 -2.17 21.50 -23.51
CA ASN A 155 -1.77 20.31 -24.24
C ASN A 155 -0.23 20.15 -24.25
N ASP A 156 0.50 20.83 -23.38
CA ASP A 156 1.96 20.80 -23.38
C ASP A 156 2.47 19.46 -22.78
N PRO A 157 3.37 18.76 -23.49
CA PRO A 157 3.96 17.51 -23.03
C PRO A 157 4.96 17.68 -21.86
N ALA A 158 5.09 18.88 -21.31
CA ALA A 158 6.09 19.26 -20.30
C ALA A 158 5.50 19.53 -18.91
N GLU A 159 4.22 19.22 -18.66
CA GLU A 159 3.66 19.33 -17.31
C GLU A 159 4.20 18.21 -16.42
N GLU A 160 5.10 18.60 -15.51
CA GLU A 160 5.76 17.73 -14.54
C GLU A 160 4.73 17.10 -13.59
N ARG A 161 4.61 15.76 -13.60
CA ARG A 161 3.69 15.05 -12.72
C ARG A 161 4.07 15.28 -11.26
N CYS A 162 3.12 15.71 -10.44
CA CYS A 162 3.34 15.91 -9.02
C CYS A 162 2.92 14.66 -8.22
N GLN A 163 3.82 14.13 -7.38
CA GLN A 163 3.48 13.09 -6.40
C GLN A 163 3.07 13.73 -5.08
N VAL A 164 1.85 13.45 -4.63
CA VAL A 164 1.39 13.83 -3.28
C VAL A 164 1.47 12.59 -2.39
N SER A 165 2.11 12.72 -1.22
CA SER A 165 2.22 11.63 -0.24
C SER A 165 1.91 12.12 1.17
N HIS A 166 1.29 11.25 1.96
CA HIS A 166 1.00 11.51 3.37
C HIS A 166 1.07 10.20 4.17
N THR A 167 1.55 10.27 5.40
CA THR A 167 1.67 9.12 6.31
C THR A 167 0.95 9.43 7.61
N PHE A 168 -0.06 8.63 7.93
CA PHE A 168 -0.76 8.70 9.21
C PHE A 168 -0.05 7.84 10.25
N SER A 169 0.28 8.45 11.39
CA SER A 169 0.83 7.78 12.56
C SER A 169 0.00 8.13 13.80
N ASN A 170 0.07 7.29 14.84
CA ASN A 170 -0.59 7.53 16.14
C ASN A 170 -2.11 7.80 16.05
N TYR A 171 -2.79 7.19 15.07
CA TYR A 171 -4.24 7.30 14.95
C TYR A 171 -4.95 6.50 16.06
N PRO A 172 -6.16 6.92 16.48
CA PRO A 172 -6.92 6.22 17.53
C PRO A 172 -7.21 4.75 17.19
N PRO A 173 -7.38 3.89 18.22
CA PRO A 173 -7.83 2.52 18.00
C PRO A 173 -9.23 2.50 17.37
N GLY A 174 -9.52 1.46 16.59
CA GLY A 174 -10.85 1.24 15.98
C GLY A 174 -10.93 1.48 14.48
N VAL A 175 -9.85 1.90 13.82
CA VAL A 175 -9.82 2.05 12.35
C VAL A 175 -10.06 0.70 11.66
N ARG A 176 -11.03 0.65 10.75
CA ARG A 176 -11.40 -0.55 9.97
C ARG A 176 -11.47 -0.32 8.47
N TYR A 177 -11.70 0.93 8.06
CA TYR A 177 -11.86 1.32 6.66
C TYR A 177 -11.07 2.59 6.41
N ILE A 178 -10.58 2.73 5.18
CA ILE A 178 -9.95 3.94 4.68
C ILE A 178 -10.82 4.39 3.49
N TRP A 179 -11.37 5.60 3.58
CA TRP A 179 -12.09 6.21 2.48
C TRP A 179 -11.14 7.12 1.72
N PHE A 180 -10.96 6.85 0.42
CA PHE A 180 -10.06 7.57 -0.46
C PHE A 180 -10.85 8.17 -1.61
N GLN A 181 -10.72 9.47 -1.80
CA GLN A 181 -11.38 10.21 -2.87
C GLN A 181 -10.38 11.21 -3.45
N HIS A 182 -10.37 11.32 -4.77
CA HIS A 182 -9.65 12.34 -5.51
C HIS A 182 -10.45 12.77 -6.73
N GLY A 183 -10.11 13.91 -7.30
CA GLY A 183 -10.79 14.47 -8.46
C GLY A 183 -10.37 15.91 -8.69
N GLY A 184 -11.05 16.56 -9.63
CA GLY A 184 -10.90 17.98 -9.92
C GLY A 184 -12.24 18.67 -9.93
N VAL A 185 -12.24 19.97 -9.68
CA VAL A 185 -13.37 20.85 -9.95
C VAL A 185 -12.92 21.80 -11.05
N ASP A 186 -13.68 21.87 -12.14
CA ASP A 186 -13.36 22.82 -13.21
C ASP A 186 -13.69 24.26 -12.79
N THR A 187 -12.82 25.19 -13.15
CA THR A 187 -12.97 26.64 -12.89
C THR A 187 -13.24 27.45 -14.15
N HIS A 188 -13.15 26.87 -15.35
CA HIS A 188 -13.13 27.63 -16.61
C HIS A 188 -14.16 27.19 -17.69
N TYR A 189 -14.95 26.15 -17.47
CA TYR A 189 -16.10 25.72 -18.29
C TYR A 189 -15.79 25.44 -19.77
N TRP A 190 -14.61 24.92 -20.10
CA TRP A 190 -14.26 24.52 -21.47
C TRP A 190 -14.95 23.21 -21.88
N ALA A 191 -15.14 22.95 -23.17
CA ALA A 191 -15.66 21.66 -23.64
C ALA A 191 -14.50 20.70 -23.95
N GLY A 192 -14.59 19.42 -23.58
CA GLY A 192 -13.57 18.40 -23.82
C GLY A 192 -12.60 18.18 -22.66
N TRP A 193 -11.87 17.06 -22.60
CA TRP A 193 -11.11 16.62 -21.41
C TRP A 193 -9.86 17.47 -21.02
N TYR A 194 -10.00 18.62 -20.36
CA TYR A 194 -8.88 19.47 -19.85
C TYR A 194 -8.69 19.47 -18.32
N GLY A 195 -9.48 18.70 -17.57
CA GLY A 195 -9.33 18.60 -16.11
C GLY A 195 -8.09 17.81 -15.64
N PRO A 196 -7.87 17.72 -14.32
CA PRO A 196 -6.70 17.03 -13.77
C PRO A 196 -6.68 15.54 -14.16
N ARG A 197 -5.46 15.03 -14.35
CA ARG A 197 -5.18 13.62 -14.66
C ARG A 197 -4.64 12.95 -13.40
N VAL A 198 -5.21 11.81 -13.06
CA VAL A 198 -4.83 11.05 -11.86
C VAL A 198 -4.56 9.60 -12.24
N THR A 199 -3.48 9.03 -11.71
CA THR A 199 -3.10 7.63 -11.90
C THR A 199 -2.13 7.21 -10.79
N ASN A 200 -1.82 5.92 -10.71
CA ASN A 200 -0.88 5.33 -9.78
C ASN A 200 -1.17 5.66 -8.30
N SER A 201 -2.46 5.71 -7.95
CA SER A 201 -2.87 5.96 -6.56
C SER A 201 -2.51 4.75 -5.69
N SER A 202 -1.99 5.00 -4.48
CA SER A 202 -1.65 3.89 -3.60
C SER A 202 -1.93 4.15 -2.13
N ILE A 203 -2.39 3.11 -1.46
CA ILE A 203 -2.49 3.05 0.00
C ILE A 203 -1.77 1.79 0.43
N THR A 204 -0.80 1.93 1.32
CA THR A 204 -0.07 0.79 1.87
C THR A 204 -0.06 0.88 3.39
N ILE A 205 -0.06 -0.28 4.03
CA ILE A 205 0.18 -0.40 5.47
C ILE A 205 1.55 -1.05 5.61
N GLY A 206 2.43 -0.42 6.39
CA GLY A 206 3.79 -0.88 6.61
C GLY A 206 4.21 -0.75 8.06
N PRO A 207 5.40 -1.29 8.42
CA PRO A 207 5.98 -1.02 9.72
C PRO A 207 6.09 0.50 9.94
N PRO A 208 5.89 0.98 11.18
CA PRO A 208 6.12 2.38 11.48
C PRO A 208 7.55 2.73 11.07
N LEU A 209 7.69 3.87 10.37
CA LEU A 209 9.02 4.40 10.09
C LEU A 209 9.67 4.77 11.44
N PRO A 210 10.99 4.56 11.58
CA PRO A 210 11.74 5.02 12.75
C PRO A 210 11.63 6.54 12.94
#